data_AF-E3CDQ5-F1
#
_entry.id   AF-E3CDQ5-F1
#
_cell.length_a   1.000
_cell.length_b   1.000
_cell.length_c   1.000
_cell.angle_alpha   90.00
_cell.angle_beta   90.00
_cell.angle_gamma   90.00
#
_symmetry.space_group_name_H-M   'P 1'
#
loop_
_entity.id
_entity.type
_entity.pdbx_description
1 polymer ?
#
loop_
_entity_poly.entity_id
_entity_poly.type
_entity_poly.pdbx_seq_one_letter_code
_entity_poly.pdbx_strand_id
1 'polypeptide(L)'
;MGTWVGSSPQADAIKMTVDANGDVTTVVSFKNDSEPTRTATYTARAVQATGNIYYWDSEGLDGADALLPGITGLGVADFRLEPGFILEEGHYTPIVFTTATNTPFDYNKYNDFRFSLTKEQ
;
A
#
# COMPACT_ATOMS: atom_id res chain seq x y z
N MET A 1 -4.21 -0.54 -14.23
CA MET A 1 -3.09 -1.47 -14.46
C MET A 1 -1.79 -0.70 -14.56
N GLY A 2 -0.73 -1.25 -14.00
CA GLY A 2 0.60 -0.65 -14.07
C GLY A 2 1.58 -1.35 -13.14
N THR A 3 2.84 -0.99 -13.31
CA THR A 3 3.93 -1.43 -12.44
C THR A 3 4.62 -0.19 -11.90
N TRP A 4 4.94 -0.19 -10.61
CA TRP A 4 5.63 0.89 -9.93
C TRP A 4 6.83 0.35 -9.18
N VAL A 5 7.94 1.09 -9.23
CA VAL A 5 9.22 0.71 -8.62
C VAL A 5 9.77 1.82 -7.76
N GLY A 6 10.53 1.46 -6.73
CA GLY A 6 11.15 2.42 -5.83
C GLY A 6 11.76 1.77 -4.60
N SER A 7 11.92 2.55 -3.55
CA SER A 7 12.44 2.10 -2.25
C SER A 7 11.69 2.79 -1.11
N SER A 8 11.83 2.26 0.10
CA SER A 8 11.23 2.86 1.30
C SER A 8 12.30 3.02 2.39
N PRO A 9 11.97 3.67 3.52
CA PRO A 9 12.86 3.65 4.68
C PRO A 9 13.24 2.23 5.11
N GLN A 10 12.37 1.24 4.91
CA GLN A 10 12.54 -0.15 5.36
C GLN A 10 13.02 -1.12 4.27
N ALA A 11 12.91 -0.76 2.97
CA ALA A 11 13.24 -1.64 1.86
C ALA A 11 14.16 -0.97 0.84
N ASP A 12 15.15 -1.71 0.35
CA ASP A 12 16.10 -1.23 -0.67
C ASP A 12 15.49 -1.23 -2.06
N ALA A 13 14.59 -2.19 -2.34
CA ALA A 13 13.89 -2.30 -3.60
C ALA A 13 12.46 -2.77 -3.40
N ILE A 14 11.55 -2.14 -4.13
CA ILE A 14 10.13 -2.44 -4.17
C ILE A 14 9.71 -2.46 -5.63
N LYS A 15 8.95 -3.50 -6.01
CA LYS A 15 8.20 -3.57 -7.26
C LYS A 15 6.75 -3.94 -6.95
N MET A 16 5.81 -3.08 -7.31
CA MET A 16 4.39 -3.31 -7.18
C MET A 16 3.76 -3.39 -8.57
N THR A 17 2.92 -4.39 -8.81
CA THR A 17 2.18 -4.54 -10.07
C THR A 17 0.70 -4.69 -9.76
N VAL A 18 -0.13 -3.94 -10.48
CA VAL A 18 -1.59 -4.06 -10.45
C VAL A 18 -2.05 -4.50 -11.83
N ASP A 19 -2.65 -5.68 -11.92
CA ASP A 19 -3.09 -6.27 -13.18
C ASP A 19 -4.54 -5.90 -13.55
N ALA A 20 -5.06 -6.53 -14.61
CA ALA A 20 -6.43 -6.29 -15.10
C ALA A 20 -7.52 -6.88 -14.20
N ASN A 21 -7.19 -7.93 -13.44
CA ASN A 21 -8.11 -8.64 -12.56
C ASN A 21 -8.25 -7.96 -11.19
N GLY A 22 -7.36 -7.00 -10.89
CA GLY A 22 -7.25 -6.39 -9.57
C GLY A 22 -6.28 -7.12 -8.66
N ASP A 23 -5.47 -8.03 -9.21
CA ASP A 23 -4.40 -8.66 -8.46
C ASP A 23 -3.26 -7.66 -8.28
N VAL A 24 -2.94 -7.42 -7.02
CA VAL A 24 -1.84 -6.57 -6.58
C VAL A 24 -0.71 -7.48 -6.12
N THR A 25 0.40 -7.50 -6.88
CA THR A 25 1.60 -8.25 -6.52
C THR A 25 2.71 -7.29 -6.10
N THR A 26 3.29 -7.52 -4.93
CA THR A 26 4.46 -6.79 -4.44
C THR A 26 5.65 -7.72 -4.30
N VAL A 27 6.79 -7.24 -4.74
CA VAL A 27 8.09 -7.89 -4.59
C VAL A 27 9.00 -6.90 -3.87
N VAL A 28 9.46 -7.27 -2.69
CA VAL A 28 10.16 -6.37 -1.76
C VAL A 28 11.45 -6.99 -1.27
N SER A 29 12.55 -6.24 -1.34
CA SER A 29 13.81 -6.55 -0.67
C SER A 29 13.97 -5.64 0.54
N PHE A 30 13.68 -6.19 1.73
CA PHE A 30 13.77 -5.46 3.00
C PHE A 30 15.23 -5.30 3.46
N LYS A 31 15.52 -4.17 4.09
CA LYS A 31 16.85 -3.88 4.64
C LYS A 31 17.13 -4.78 5.83
N ASN A 32 18.37 -5.28 5.90
CA ASN A 32 18.85 -6.13 6.99
C ASN A 32 18.04 -7.43 7.20
N ASP A 33 17.27 -7.84 6.19
CA ASP A 33 16.59 -9.13 6.17
C ASP A 33 17.55 -10.20 5.64
N SER A 34 17.50 -11.40 6.23
CA SER A 34 18.26 -12.55 5.74
C SER A 34 17.62 -13.16 4.48
N GLU A 35 16.34 -12.89 4.25
CA GLU A 35 15.64 -13.32 3.05
C GLU A 35 15.91 -12.35 1.89
N PRO A 36 16.27 -12.85 0.69
CA PRO A 36 16.68 -11.99 -0.41
C PRO A 36 15.52 -11.15 -0.98
N THR A 37 14.29 -11.67 -0.95
CA THR A 37 13.11 -11.00 -1.51
C THR A 37 11.83 -11.65 -0.98
N ARG A 38 10.84 -10.84 -0.57
CA ARG A 38 9.49 -11.30 -0.22
C ARG A 38 8.52 -10.96 -1.34
N THR A 39 7.61 -11.88 -1.62
CA THR A 39 6.54 -11.68 -2.62
C THR A 39 5.20 -11.88 -1.94
N ALA A 40 4.30 -10.92 -2.09
CA ALA A 40 2.91 -11.00 -1.65
C ALA A 40 1.98 -10.73 -2.85
N THR A 41 0.80 -11.35 -2.86
CA THR A 41 -0.24 -11.09 -3.86
C THR A 41 -1.59 -11.07 -3.19
N TYR A 42 -2.40 -10.06 -3.51
CA TYR A 42 -3.75 -9.92 -2.98
C TYR A 42 -4.67 -9.31 -4.04
N THR A 43 -5.87 -9.86 -4.17
CA THR A 43 -6.89 -9.32 -5.07
C THR A 43 -7.66 -8.22 -4.34
N ALA A 44 -7.55 -6.98 -4.80
CA ALA A 44 -8.29 -5.86 -4.24
C ALA A 44 -8.73 -4.88 -5.33
N ARG A 45 -9.75 -4.09 -5.01
CA ARG A 45 -10.23 -3.02 -5.90
C ARG A 45 -9.81 -1.67 -5.36
N ALA A 46 -9.15 -0.86 -6.19
CA ALA A 46 -8.94 0.54 -5.87
C ALA A 46 -10.26 1.31 -5.99
N VAL A 47 -10.66 2.00 -4.92
CA VAL A 47 -11.83 2.88 -4.89
C VAL A 47 -11.36 4.31 -4.68
N GLN A 48 -11.83 5.21 -5.53
CA GLN A 48 -11.51 6.63 -5.42
C GLN A 48 -12.21 7.21 -4.19
N ALA A 49 -11.43 7.76 -3.26
CA ALA A 49 -11.96 8.39 -2.06
C ALA A 49 -12.26 9.87 -2.35
N THR A 50 -11.24 10.62 -2.79
CA THR A 50 -11.37 12.03 -3.20
C THR A 50 -10.17 12.45 -4.05
N GLY A 51 -10.39 13.23 -5.11
CA GLY A 51 -9.30 13.73 -5.96
C GLY A 51 -8.37 12.62 -6.46
N ASN A 52 -7.09 12.70 -6.10
CA ASN A 52 -6.04 11.72 -6.42
C ASN A 52 -5.82 10.65 -5.34
N ILE A 53 -6.69 10.58 -4.34
CA ILE A 53 -6.60 9.67 -3.19
C ILE A 53 -7.53 8.47 -3.40
N TYR A 54 -6.99 7.28 -3.16
CA TYR A 54 -7.67 6.00 -3.30
C TYR A 54 -7.46 5.14 -2.05
N TYR A 55 -8.42 4.26 -1.76
CA TYR A 55 -8.25 3.18 -0.80
C TYR A 55 -8.42 1.83 -1.51
N TRP A 56 -7.81 0.79 -0.96
CA TRP A 56 -8.02 -0.58 -1.41
C TRP A 56 -9.23 -1.16 -0.67
N ASP A 57 -10.26 -1.52 -1.40
CA ASP A 57 -11.39 -2.30 -0.90
C ASP A 57 -10.91 -3.74 -0.65
N SER A 58 -10.51 -4.00 0.59
CA SER A 58 -9.95 -5.27 1.07
C SER A 58 -10.60 -5.71 2.37
N GLU A 59 -10.68 -7.02 2.60
CA GLU A 59 -11.16 -7.56 3.87
C GLU A 59 -10.09 -7.43 4.95
N GLY A 60 -10.19 -6.38 5.77
CA GLY A 60 -9.32 -6.18 6.92
C GLY A 60 -7.83 -6.03 6.55
N LEU A 61 -6.96 -6.76 7.25
CA LEU A 61 -5.50 -6.65 7.14
C LEU A 61 -4.85 -7.72 6.28
N ASP A 62 -5.63 -8.66 5.75
CA ASP A 62 -5.11 -9.87 5.10
C ASP A 62 -4.27 -9.55 3.85
N GLY A 63 -4.55 -8.41 3.21
CA GLY A 63 -3.80 -7.93 2.05
C GLY A 63 -2.66 -6.95 2.36
N ALA A 64 -2.38 -6.60 3.62
CA ALA A 64 -1.51 -5.47 3.94
C ALA A 64 -0.10 -5.57 3.33
N ASP A 65 0.50 -6.77 3.28
CA ASP A 65 1.83 -6.98 2.71
C ASP A 65 1.87 -6.71 1.18
N ALA A 66 0.74 -6.91 0.50
CA ALA A 66 0.56 -6.60 -0.92
C ALA A 66 0.09 -5.16 -1.17
N LEU A 67 -0.72 -4.59 -0.28
CA LEU A 67 -1.37 -3.29 -0.49
C LEU A 67 -0.56 -2.11 0.08
N LEU A 68 0.35 -2.37 1.02
CA LEU A 68 1.29 -1.41 1.61
C LEU A 68 2.74 -1.86 1.33
N PRO A 69 3.21 -1.74 0.08
CA PRO A 69 4.50 -2.30 -0.33
C PRO A 69 5.65 -1.72 0.46
N GLY A 70 6.50 -2.57 1.06
CA GLY A 70 7.70 -2.13 1.75
C GLY A 70 7.47 -1.49 3.12
N ILE A 71 6.30 -1.73 3.71
CA ILE A 71 5.96 -1.32 5.08
C ILE A 71 5.75 -2.54 5.96
N THR A 72 6.42 -2.57 7.10
CA THR A 72 6.21 -3.56 8.17
C THR A 72 5.91 -2.86 9.48
N GLY A 73 5.46 -3.63 10.49
CA GLY A 73 5.29 -3.13 11.85
C GLY A 73 4.12 -2.16 12.03
N LEU A 74 3.04 -2.35 11.26
CA LEU A 74 1.86 -1.46 11.26
C LEU A 74 1.18 -1.33 12.64
N GLY A 75 1.41 -2.30 13.55
CA GLY A 75 0.84 -2.32 14.89
C GLY A 75 -0.69 -2.50 14.86
N VAL A 76 -1.23 -3.35 15.73
CA VAL A 76 -2.68 -3.55 15.84
C VAL A 76 -3.11 -3.54 17.30
N ALA A 77 -3.56 -2.39 17.79
CA ALA A 77 -4.25 -2.29 19.07
C ALA A 77 -5.29 -1.17 19.01
N ASP A 78 -6.57 -1.54 19.20
CA ASP A 78 -7.72 -0.64 19.39
C ASP A 78 -8.12 0.32 18.24
N PHE A 79 -7.64 0.12 17.01
CA PHE A 79 -8.08 0.87 15.83
C PHE A 79 -8.21 -0.01 14.58
N ARG A 80 -9.01 0.47 13.61
CA ARG A 80 -9.13 -0.09 12.26
C ARG A 80 -8.18 0.65 11.33
N LEU A 81 -7.64 -0.08 10.36
CA LEU A 81 -6.78 0.49 9.34
C LEU A 81 -7.18 -0.01 7.94
N GLU A 82 -7.02 0.86 6.96
CA GLU A 82 -7.33 0.58 5.57
C GLU A 82 -6.18 1.07 4.67
N PRO A 83 -5.55 0.16 3.91
CA PRO A 83 -4.52 0.53 2.94
C PRO A 83 -5.06 1.50 1.88
N GLY A 84 -4.25 2.48 1.52
CA GLY A 84 -4.58 3.38 0.42
C GLY A 84 -3.35 3.92 -0.28
N PHE A 85 -3.58 4.79 -1.24
CA PHE A 85 -2.53 5.45 -1.97
C PHE A 85 -2.97 6.78 -2.57
N ILE A 86 -1.99 7.65 -2.79
CA ILE A 86 -2.13 8.83 -3.63
C ILE A 86 -1.51 8.50 -4.98
N LEU A 87 -2.22 8.79 -6.06
CA LEU A 87 -1.74 8.60 -7.43
C LEU A 87 -1.66 9.94 -8.16
N GLU A 88 -0.45 10.44 -8.35
CA GLU A 88 -0.20 11.75 -8.96
C GLU A 88 0.97 11.66 -9.94
N GLU A 89 0.76 12.06 -11.20
CA GLU A 89 1.81 12.10 -12.24
C GLU A 89 2.61 10.78 -12.40
N GLY A 90 1.97 9.63 -12.15
CA GLY A 90 2.62 8.32 -12.21
C GLY A 90 3.37 7.92 -10.93
N HIS A 91 3.37 8.76 -9.91
CA HIS A 91 3.84 8.42 -8.57
C HIS A 91 2.74 7.75 -7.74
N TYR A 92 3.07 6.62 -7.13
CA TYR A 92 2.25 5.90 -6.17
C TYR A 92 2.83 6.14 -4.77
N THR A 93 2.13 6.93 -3.96
CA THR A 93 2.52 7.20 -2.57
C THR A 93 1.64 6.37 -1.65
N PRO A 94 2.15 5.33 -0.98
CA PRO A 94 1.35 4.53 -0.06
C PRO A 94 0.93 5.36 1.15
N ILE A 95 -0.32 5.18 1.58
CA ILE A 95 -0.90 5.82 2.76
C ILE A 95 -1.73 4.79 3.54
N VAL A 96 -2.10 5.15 4.76
CA VAL A 96 -3.04 4.37 5.56
C VAL A 96 -4.11 5.28 6.15
N PHE A 97 -5.36 4.86 6.04
CA PHE A 97 -6.47 5.46 6.78
C PHE A 97 -6.61 4.75 8.10
N THR A 98 -6.84 5.50 9.18
CA THR A 98 -7.04 4.92 10.51
C THR A 98 -8.28 5.53 11.17
N THR A 99 -8.99 4.72 11.94
CA THR A 99 -10.16 5.15 12.70
C THR A 99 -10.39 4.25 13.90
N ALA A 100 -11.14 4.72 14.91
CA ALA A 100 -11.56 3.86 16.01
C ALA A 100 -12.53 2.78 15.54
N THR A 101 -12.57 1.61 16.19
CA THR A 101 -13.31 0.42 15.72
C THR A 101 -14.77 0.66 15.35
N ASN A 102 -15.46 1.56 16.06
CA ASN A 102 -16.88 1.87 15.86
C ASN A 102 -17.13 3.18 15.12
N THR A 103 -16.12 3.72 14.43
CA THR A 103 -16.20 5.00 13.70
C THR A 103 -16.00 4.74 12.20
N PRO A 104 -16.72 5.44 11.31
CA PRO A 104 -16.42 5.40 9.88
C PRO A 104 -15.01 5.96 9.60
N PHE A 105 -14.43 5.59 8.45
CA PHE A 105 -13.21 6.24 7.98
C PHE A 105 -13.50 7.67 7.53
N ASP A 106 -12.61 8.60 7.87
CA ASP A 106 -12.56 9.95 7.29
C ASP A 106 -11.48 9.93 6.20
N TYR A 107 -11.89 9.76 4.95
CA TYR A 107 -10.96 9.66 3.81
C TYR A 107 -10.23 10.97 3.47
N ASN A 108 -10.48 12.05 4.20
CA ASN A 108 -9.67 13.27 4.13
C ASN A 108 -8.50 13.26 5.12
N LYS A 109 -8.41 12.24 5.99
CA LYS A 109 -7.37 12.09 7.01
C LYS A 109 -6.65 10.77 6.84
N TYR A 110 -5.40 10.85 6.43
CA TYR A 110 -4.53 9.70 6.23
C TYR A 110 -3.15 9.97 6.81
N ASN A 111 -2.39 8.89 7.00
CA ASN A 111 -0.97 8.96 7.31
C ASN A 111 -0.19 8.45 6.09
N ASP A 112 0.78 9.23 5.63
CA ASP A 112 1.74 8.75 4.62
C ASP A 112 2.97 8.10 5.27
N PHE A 113 3.64 7.26 4.48
CA PHE A 113 4.88 6.61 4.89
C PHE A 113 6.13 7.33 4.40
N ARG A 114 5.98 8.54 3.86
CA ARG A 114 7.07 9.43 3.39
C ARG A 114 7.94 8.86 2.28
N PHE A 115 7.36 8.05 1.39
CA PHE A 115 8.02 7.62 0.16
C PHE A 115 7.00 7.42 -0.96
N SER A 116 7.48 7.38 -2.20
CA SER A 116 6.66 7.10 -3.37
C SER A 116 7.39 6.15 -4.31
N LEU A 117 6.60 5.36 -5.05
CA LEU A 117 7.06 4.51 -6.14
C LEU A 117 6.77 5.23 -7.45
N THR A 118 7.62 5.03 -8.46
CA THR A 118 7.47 5.64 -9.78
C THR A 118 7.00 4.59 -10.76
N LYS A 119 6.04 4.94 -11.62
CA LYS A 119 5.55 4.03 -12.65
C LYS A 119 6.69 3.62 -13.61
N GLU A 120 6.84 2.33 -13.83
CA GLU A 120 7.72 1.76 -14.84
C GLU A 120 7.14 2.11 -16.23
N GLN A 121 7.99 2.62 -17.15
CA GLN A 121 7.57 3.06 -18.49
C GLN A 121 7.14 1.89 -19.38
#